data_AF-A0A067Q3G6-F1
#
_entry.id   AF-A0A067Q3G6-F1
#
_cell.length_a   1.000
_cell.length_b   1.000
_cell.length_c   1.000
_cell.angle_alpha   90.00
_cell.angle_beta   90.00
_cell.angle_gamma   90.00
#
_symmetry.space_group_name_H-M   'P 1'
#
loop_
_entity.id
_entity.type
_entity.pdbx_description
1 polymer ?
#
loop_
_entity_poly.entity_id
_entity_poly.type
_entity_poly.pdbx_seq_one_letter_code
_entity_poly.pdbx_strand_id
1 'polypeptide(L)'
;MTFMTRVLTRRDEKKFVSSEWVGQGKTYVDVPSHVSDELCRRLEIPPNAKRLLPADSLPIAELITFPLPDISTASEAIHLLAAFSHHPPNVSIEAISARSIPPLRVLQHLRASAGQAMLDGMLSIHDQEHDDSFLPFSIISYWLALHPTIQQRDNWARALEWLKGLPVSACPELVEVRRQVVEALSRTGWKDEIAGCGRVGEITHMLGSEFVTDTAIEAMIAVVQARLNRVPELSSSIIITSLQVPNLLATLPSLTHTVTRANPAYDPRRKGLLPELGRQLAKQQHTKLYFVAYNPKFHWAALCVDVHRREIMWGDSLGWLYPELLFVGLDTWLRQHIGGRSFSVFTDLTCAEQNDHYSCGIIAINTLKHNIFGDPLWTPETRDLLRVQEFLDILQHHIVNVEHGLHPSGKGTKDNPSEFPSPPP
;
A
#
# COMPACT_ATOMS: atom_id res chain seq x y z
N MET A 1 -2.88 6.23 9.90
CA MET A 1 -3.57 6.67 11.14
C MET A 1 -4.85 7.41 10.77
N THR A 2 -5.96 6.70 10.81
CA THR A 2 -7.29 7.22 10.49
C THR A 2 -7.83 7.92 11.74
N PHE A 3 -8.07 9.24 11.67
CA PHE A 3 -8.77 9.95 12.73
C PHE A 3 -10.15 9.31 12.91
N MET A 4 -10.40 8.65 14.04
CA MET A 4 -11.73 8.15 14.38
C MET A 4 -12.66 9.34 14.59
N THR A 5 -13.48 9.64 13.59
CA THR A 5 -14.62 10.55 13.69
C THR A 5 -15.63 9.95 14.67
N ARG A 6 -15.49 10.25 15.98
CA ARG A 6 -16.47 9.88 17.00
C ARG A 6 -17.77 10.63 16.73
N VAL A 7 -18.87 9.88 16.60
CA VAL A 7 -20.24 10.45 16.59
C VAL A 7 -20.51 11.01 17.98
N LEU A 8 -20.43 12.34 18.11
CA LEU A 8 -20.67 13.06 19.36
C LEU A 8 -22.17 13.06 19.66
N THR A 9 -22.57 12.30 20.69
CA THR A 9 -23.87 12.52 21.34
C THR A 9 -23.75 13.80 22.18
N ARG A 10 -24.74 14.71 22.08
CA ARG A 10 -24.80 15.99 22.82
C ARG A 10 -24.69 15.75 24.33
N ARG A 11 -23.46 15.74 24.86
CA ARG A 11 -23.16 15.92 26.29
C ARG A 11 -22.76 17.37 26.49
N ASP A 12 -23.02 17.91 27.68
CA ASP A 12 -22.54 19.23 28.09
C ASP A 12 -21.00 19.27 28.01
N GLU A 13 -20.49 19.75 26.87
CA GLU A 13 -19.06 19.88 26.62
C GLU A 13 -18.52 21.04 27.47
N LYS A 14 -17.92 20.68 28.62
CA LYS A 14 -17.15 21.64 29.41
C LYS A 14 -16.06 22.25 28.52
N LYS A 15 -15.95 23.58 28.48
CA LYS A 15 -14.86 24.26 27.79
C LYS A 15 -13.55 24.09 28.55
N PHE A 16 -12.44 24.01 27.83
CA PHE A 16 -11.11 24.03 28.45
C PHE A 16 -10.86 25.36 29.18
N VAL A 17 -10.51 25.28 30.47
CA VAL A 17 -10.17 26.45 31.31
C VAL A 17 -8.69 26.37 31.66
N SER A 18 -7.87 27.21 31.03
CA SER A 18 -6.40 27.14 31.15
C SER A 18 -5.91 27.21 32.59
N SER A 19 -6.50 28.05 33.44
CA SER A 19 -6.08 28.22 34.84
C SER A 19 -6.31 26.99 35.71
N GLU A 20 -7.20 26.07 35.31
CA GLU A 20 -7.44 24.83 36.04
C GLU A 20 -6.47 23.71 35.67
N TRP A 21 -5.81 23.81 34.51
CA TRP A 21 -5.07 22.69 33.92
C TRP A 21 -3.59 22.98 33.72
N VAL A 22 -3.27 24.19 33.26
CA VAL A 22 -1.92 24.59 32.89
C VAL A 22 -1.17 25.12 34.11
N GLY A 23 0.05 24.62 34.33
CA GLY A 23 0.91 24.96 35.46
C GLY A 23 0.45 24.40 36.81
N GLN A 24 -0.54 23.49 36.82
CA GLN A 24 -1.14 22.95 38.05
C GLN A 24 -0.50 21.62 38.51
N GLY A 25 0.64 21.24 37.93
CA GLY A 25 1.31 19.96 38.25
C GLY A 25 0.50 18.72 37.86
N LYS A 26 -0.43 18.85 36.90
CA LYS A 26 -1.26 17.75 36.42
C LYS A 26 -0.52 16.90 35.38
N THR A 27 -0.88 15.62 35.32
CA THR A 27 -0.35 14.69 34.33
C THR A 27 -1.30 14.56 33.14
N TYR A 28 -0.75 14.42 31.94
CA TYR A 28 -1.52 14.16 30.72
C TYR A 28 -1.79 12.65 30.57
N VAL A 29 -2.50 12.07 31.54
CA VAL A 29 -2.93 10.66 31.52
C VAL A 29 -4.43 10.63 31.83
N ASP A 30 -5.20 9.96 30.98
CA ASP A 30 -6.67 9.84 31.11
C ASP A 30 -7.39 11.19 31.28
N VAL A 31 -6.90 12.23 30.60
CA VAL A 31 -7.46 13.58 30.69
C VAL A 31 -8.88 13.64 30.10
N PRO A 32 -9.75 14.53 30.63
CA PRO A 32 -11.07 14.77 30.03
C PRO A 32 -10.99 15.18 28.55
N SER A 33 -12.05 14.90 27.78
CA SER A 33 -12.08 15.17 26.32
C SER A 33 -11.75 16.61 25.98
N HIS A 34 -12.26 17.59 26.73
CA HIS A 34 -12.01 19.01 26.47
C HIS A 34 -10.54 19.42 26.61
N VAL A 35 -9.75 18.70 27.40
CA VAL A 35 -8.29 18.90 27.51
C VAL A 35 -7.60 18.31 26.28
N SER A 36 -8.06 17.15 25.83
CA SER A 36 -7.57 16.51 24.60
C SER A 36 -7.89 17.35 23.35
N ASP A 37 -9.09 17.91 23.29
CA ASP A 37 -9.56 18.77 22.20
C ASP A 37 -8.72 20.05 22.10
N GLU A 38 -8.33 20.63 23.24
CA GLU A 38 -7.42 21.79 23.25
C GLU A 38 -6.03 21.44 22.70
N LEU A 39 -5.46 20.28 23.06
CA LEU A 39 -4.20 19.83 22.47
C LEU A 39 -4.34 19.62 20.96
N CYS A 40 -5.43 18.99 20.51
CA CYS A 40 -5.73 18.82 19.09
C CYS A 40 -5.80 20.17 18.36
N ARG A 41 -6.46 21.18 18.97
CA ARG A 41 -6.54 22.54 18.43
C ARG A 41 -5.17 23.20 18.32
N ARG A 42 -4.30 23.07 19.33
CA ARG A 42 -2.92 23.61 19.31
C ARG A 42 -2.03 22.96 18.26
N LEU A 43 -2.28 21.68 17.98
CA LEU A 43 -1.56 20.90 16.99
C LEU A 43 -2.18 20.99 15.60
N GLU A 44 -3.32 21.64 15.42
CA GLU A 44 -3.95 21.79 14.11
C GLU A 44 -3.08 22.65 13.19
N ILE A 45 -2.80 22.16 11.99
CA ILE A 45 -2.02 22.90 10.99
C ILE A 45 -2.85 24.12 10.54
N PRO A 46 -2.33 25.35 10.69
CA PRO A 46 -3.02 26.55 10.24
C PRO A 46 -3.34 26.51 8.73
N PRO A 47 -4.47 27.08 8.27
CA PRO A 47 -4.84 27.05 6.85
C PRO A 47 -3.79 27.61 5.89
N ASN A 48 -3.06 28.64 6.30
CA ASN A 48 -1.92 29.21 5.59
C ASN A 48 -0.77 28.20 5.43
N ALA A 49 -0.40 27.50 6.51
CA ALA A 49 0.61 26.45 6.47
C ALA A 49 0.17 25.22 5.67
N LYS A 50 -1.13 24.87 5.67
CA LYS A 50 -1.67 23.77 4.82
C LYS A 50 -1.43 24.02 3.33
N ARG A 51 -1.39 25.27 2.88
CA ARG A 51 -1.10 25.62 1.47
C ARG A 51 0.35 25.42 1.07
N LEU A 52 1.25 25.25 2.03
CA LEU A 52 2.67 24.93 1.79
C LEU A 52 2.87 23.44 1.53
N LEU A 53 1.90 22.60 1.89
CA LEU A 53 1.92 21.17 1.55
C LEU A 53 1.48 21.01 0.08
N PRO A 54 2.07 20.08 -0.68
CA PRO A 54 1.58 19.77 -2.01
C PRO A 54 0.16 19.24 -1.93
N ALA A 55 -0.71 19.71 -2.84
CA ALA A 55 -2.07 19.22 -2.95
C ALA A 55 -2.06 17.71 -3.21
N ASP A 56 -3.05 16.98 -2.69
CA ASP A 56 -3.13 15.52 -2.87
C ASP A 56 -3.23 15.14 -4.36
N SER A 57 -3.85 15.99 -5.17
CA SER A 57 -3.97 15.85 -6.63
C SER A 57 -2.78 16.41 -7.42
N LEU A 58 -1.71 16.86 -6.76
CA LEU A 58 -0.53 17.37 -7.47
C LEU A 58 0.07 16.24 -8.32
N PRO A 59 0.29 16.43 -9.63
CA PRO A 59 0.89 15.40 -10.46
C PRO A 59 2.24 14.94 -9.90
N ILE A 60 2.54 13.65 -10.02
CA ILE A 60 3.82 13.08 -9.55
C ILE A 60 5.01 13.81 -10.20
N ALA A 61 4.92 14.12 -11.50
CA ALA A 61 5.96 14.87 -12.19
C ALA A 61 6.23 16.24 -11.54
N GLU A 62 5.18 16.93 -11.08
CA GLU A 62 5.31 18.21 -10.38
C GLU A 62 5.80 18.03 -8.93
N LEU A 63 5.35 16.98 -8.22
CA LEU A 63 5.83 16.65 -6.87
C LEU A 63 7.34 16.51 -6.82
N ILE A 64 7.95 15.83 -7.80
CA ILE A 64 9.42 15.62 -7.85
C ILE A 64 10.17 16.97 -7.83
N THR A 65 9.61 17.99 -8.47
CA THR A 65 10.18 19.35 -8.52
C THR A 65 9.63 20.28 -7.43
N PHE A 66 8.70 19.81 -6.60
CA PHE A 66 8.07 20.62 -5.58
C PHE A 66 9.09 20.96 -4.48
N PRO A 67 9.20 22.25 -4.07
CA PRO A 67 10.16 22.65 -3.05
C PRO A 67 9.74 22.09 -1.69
N LEU A 68 10.39 21.01 -1.27
CA LEU A 68 10.27 20.45 0.08
C LEU A 68 11.61 20.57 0.80
N PRO A 69 11.59 20.82 2.12
CA PRO A 69 12.80 20.82 2.93
C PRO A 69 13.41 19.42 3.02
N ASP A 70 14.69 19.38 3.39
CA ASP A 70 15.38 18.13 3.69
C ASP A 70 15.04 17.61 5.09
N ILE A 71 15.29 16.32 5.33
CA ILE A 71 15.23 15.75 6.68
C ILE A 71 16.61 15.90 7.31
N SER A 72 16.69 16.57 8.45
CA SER A 72 17.94 16.79 9.18
C SER A 72 18.57 15.45 9.58
N THR A 73 19.87 15.31 9.34
CA THR A 73 20.68 14.16 9.78
C THR A 73 21.28 14.37 11.17
N ALA A 74 20.95 15.47 11.85
CA ALA A 74 21.48 15.79 13.17
C ALA A 74 21.17 14.66 14.17
N SER A 75 22.16 14.38 15.03
CA SER A 75 22.13 13.27 15.99
C SER A 75 20.90 13.36 16.92
N GLU A 76 20.32 12.20 17.27
CA GLU A 76 19.15 12.04 18.14
C GLU A 76 19.34 12.56 19.58
N ALA A 77 20.52 13.11 19.93
CA ALA A 77 20.86 13.64 21.25
C ALA A 77 20.13 14.96 21.61
N ILE A 78 18.98 15.22 20.98
CA ILE A 78 18.08 16.30 21.36
C ILE A 78 17.48 15.92 22.71
N HIS A 79 17.76 16.72 23.75
CA HIS A 79 17.01 16.67 24.99
C HIS A 79 15.56 17.07 24.70
N LEU A 80 14.71 16.09 24.40
CA LEU A 80 13.33 16.29 23.91
C LEU A 80 12.47 17.17 24.82
N LEU A 81 12.69 17.12 26.13
CA LEU A 81 11.99 17.97 27.08
C LEU A 81 12.47 19.44 27.02
N ALA A 82 13.75 19.65 26.69
CA ALA A 82 14.31 20.99 26.50
C ALA A 82 13.89 21.61 25.15
N ALA A 83 13.21 20.86 24.27
CA ALA A 83 12.65 21.39 23.04
C ALA A 83 11.39 22.24 23.28
N PHE A 84 10.68 22.06 24.38
CA PHE A 84 9.52 22.89 24.70
C PHE A 84 9.95 24.14 25.48
N SER A 85 9.29 25.26 25.22
CA SER A 85 9.66 26.57 25.77
C SER A 85 8.46 27.31 26.34
N HIS A 86 8.69 28.07 27.40
CA HIS A 86 7.73 29.03 27.96
C HIS A 86 7.62 30.32 27.15
N HIS A 87 8.53 30.57 26.20
CA HIS A 87 8.44 31.74 25.33
C HIS A 87 7.27 31.59 24.35
N PRO A 88 6.52 32.66 24.04
CA PRO A 88 5.49 32.61 23.01
C PRO A 88 6.13 32.33 21.64
N PRO A 89 5.40 31.68 20.71
CA PRO A 89 5.91 31.49 19.36
C PRO A 89 6.15 32.84 18.70
N ASN A 90 7.34 33.03 18.13
CA ASN A 90 7.76 34.27 17.46
C ASN A 90 8.09 34.06 15.97
N VAL A 91 8.08 32.81 15.50
CA VAL A 91 8.33 32.45 14.10
C VAL A 91 7.13 31.71 13.53
N SER A 92 6.63 32.17 12.37
CA SER A 92 5.55 31.52 11.62
C SER A 92 6.06 30.31 10.83
N ILE A 93 5.19 29.33 10.57
CA ILE A 93 5.54 28.12 9.80
C ILE A 93 6.04 28.49 8.38
N GLU A 94 5.45 29.51 7.76
CA GLU A 94 5.83 30.01 6.44
C GLU A 94 7.30 30.45 6.38
N ALA A 95 7.79 31.07 7.46
CA ALA A 95 9.16 31.59 7.51
C ALA A 95 10.21 30.48 7.60
N ILE A 96 9.78 29.25 7.93
CA ILE A 96 10.67 28.10 8.12
C ILE A 96 10.37 26.95 7.15
N SER A 97 9.55 27.18 6.13
CA SER A 97 9.14 26.12 5.21
C SER A 97 10.31 25.53 4.41
N ALA A 98 11.40 26.27 4.27
CA ALA A 98 12.63 25.85 3.61
C ALA A 98 13.70 25.29 4.57
N ARG A 99 13.48 25.33 5.90
CA ARG A 99 14.42 24.76 6.88
C ARG A 99 14.27 23.24 6.93
N SER A 100 15.37 22.54 7.19
CA SER A 100 15.36 21.09 7.41
C SER A 100 14.38 20.71 8.52
N ILE A 101 13.74 19.55 8.38
CA ILE A 101 12.79 19.04 9.38
C ILE A 101 13.44 17.99 10.29
N PRO A 102 13.00 17.84 11.55
CA PRO A 102 13.53 16.79 12.42
C PRO A 102 13.21 15.36 11.89
N PRO A 103 14.04 14.35 12.23
CA PRO A 103 13.73 12.94 11.94
C PRO A 103 12.38 12.48 12.51
N LEU A 104 11.71 11.54 11.84
CA LEU A 104 10.39 11.03 12.25
C LEU A 104 10.32 10.59 13.72
N ARG A 105 11.37 9.94 14.22
CA ARG A 105 11.45 9.50 15.62
C ARG A 105 11.38 10.68 16.58
N VAL A 106 12.11 11.76 16.31
CA VAL A 106 12.07 12.99 17.12
C VAL A 106 10.66 13.58 17.08
N LEU A 107 10.04 13.66 15.89
CA LEU A 107 8.67 14.16 15.73
C LEU A 107 7.63 13.34 16.49
N GLN A 108 7.77 12.01 16.51
CA GLN A 108 6.90 11.11 17.27
C GLN A 108 7.04 11.34 18.78
N HIS A 109 8.25 11.55 19.28
CA HIS A 109 8.47 11.88 20.68
C HIS A 109 7.92 13.26 21.05
N LEU A 110 8.17 14.29 20.23
CA LEU A 110 7.58 15.62 20.42
C LEU A 110 6.04 15.52 20.46
N ARG A 111 5.43 14.76 19.55
CA ARG A 111 3.99 14.55 19.52
C ARG A 111 3.46 13.87 20.77
N ALA A 112 4.17 12.85 21.29
CA ALA A 112 3.81 12.13 22.50
C ALA A 112 3.94 13.01 23.75
N SER A 113 4.97 13.85 23.82
CA SER A 113 5.21 14.75 24.95
C SER A 113 4.40 16.06 24.92
N ALA A 114 3.82 16.42 23.76
CA ALA A 114 3.11 17.69 23.59
C ALA A 114 1.95 17.91 24.59
N GLY A 115 1.24 16.85 24.95
CA GLY A 115 0.15 16.95 25.93
C GLY A 115 0.65 17.34 27.32
N GLN A 116 1.73 16.69 27.78
CA GLN A 116 2.34 17.02 29.07
C GLN A 116 2.96 18.42 29.03
N ALA A 117 3.72 18.76 27.99
CA ALA A 117 4.32 20.09 27.84
C ALA A 117 3.27 21.21 27.86
N MET A 118 2.10 20.99 27.23
CA MET A 118 0.97 21.92 27.31
C MET A 118 0.47 22.12 28.74
N LEU A 119 0.32 21.05 29.53
CA LEU A 119 -0.09 21.13 30.94
C LEU A 119 1.00 21.74 31.83
N ASP A 120 2.27 21.60 31.46
CA ASP A 120 3.40 22.20 32.18
C ASP A 120 3.56 23.70 31.90
N GLY A 121 2.73 24.28 31.02
CA GLY A 121 2.76 25.71 30.70
C GLY A 121 3.72 26.10 29.58
N MET A 122 4.15 25.12 28.78
CA MET A 122 4.93 25.40 27.58
C MET A 122 4.03 26.00 26.49
N LEU A 123 4.54 27.01 25.80
CA LEU A 123 3.81 27.80 24.79
C LEU A 123 4.30 27.53 23.37
N SER A 124 5.56 27.10 23.21
CA SER A 124 6.20 26.93 21.91
C SER A 124 7.22 25.79 21.93
N ILE A 125 7.84 25.56 20.77
CA ILE A 125 8.95 24.64 20.55
C ILE A 125 10.17 25.45 20.14
N HIS A 126 11.27 25.33 20.86
CA HIS A 126 12.54 25.95 20.53
C HIS A 126 13.20 25.23 19.35
N ASP A 127 13.48 25.97 18.28
CA ASP A 127 14.23 25.48 17.13
C ASP A 127 15.72 25.47 17.47
N GLN A 128 16.27 24.28 17.68
CA GLN A 128 17.65 24.12 18.16
C GLN A 128 18.72 24.50 17.14
N GLU A 129 18.35 24.63 15.86
CA GLU A 129 19.28 25.07 14.81
C GLU A 129 19.33 26.61 14.70
N HIS A 130 18.39 27.32 15.34
CA HIS A 130 18.26 28.77 15.24
C HIS A 130 17.97 29.38 16.62
N ASP A 131 19.00 29.97 17.22
CA ASP A 131 18.86 30.70 18.48
C ASP A 131 17.69 31.70 18.43
N ASP A 132 16.95 31.80 19.54
CA ASP A 132 15.79 32.67 19.71
C ASP A 132 14.60 32.37 18.76
N SER A 133 14.57 31.23 18.08
CA SER A 133 13.45 30.82 17.22
C SER A 133 12.49 29.90 17.99
N PHE A 134 11.27 30.39 18.24
CA PHE A 134 10.20 29.71 18.97
C PHE A 134 9.00 29.45 18.05
N LEU A 135 8.72 28.17 17.82
CA LEU A 135 7.74 27.68 16.86
C LEU A 135 6.41 27.31 17.55
N PRO A 136 5.26 27.49 16.90
CA PRO A 136 3.98 27.08 17.47
C PRO A 136 3.89 25.55 17.56
N PHE A 137 3.10 25.02 18.49
CA PHE A 137 2.86 23.57 18.63
C PHE A 137 2.44 22.89 17.31
N SER A 138 1.67 23.59 16.48
CA SER A 138 1.21 23.11 15.17
C SER A 138 2.32 22.74 14.21
N ILE A 139 3.57 23.18 14.44
CA ILE A 139 4.72 22.78 13.63
C ILE A 139 4.97 21.27 13.69
N ILE A 140 4.69 20.60 14.82
CA ILE A 140 4.84 19.14 14.96
C ILE A 140 3.98 18.45 13.90
N SER A 141 2.70 18.83 13.79
CA SER A 141 1.78 18.25 12.82
C SER A 141 2.17 18.59 11.38
N TYR A 142 2.67 19.80 11.14
CA TYR A 142 3.15 20.20 9.82
C TYR A 142 4.34 19.36 9.38
N TRP A 143 5.37 19.19 10.22
CA TRP A 143 6.51 18.32 9.93
C TRP A 143 6.11 16.85 9.79
N LEU A 144 5.19 16.35 10.61
CA LEU A 144 4.65 14.99 10.48
C LEU A 144 3.91 14.78 9.15
N ALA A 145 3.24 15.81 8.61
CA ALA A 145 2.60 15.75 7.30
C ALA A 145 3.62 15.84 6.14
N LEU A 146 4.70 16.62 6.32
CA LEU A 146 5.79 16.72 5.34
C LEU A 146 6.60 15.43 5.22
N HIS A 147 6.88 14.72 6.32
CA HIS A 147 7.76 13.56 6.30
C HIS A 147 7.38 12.48 5.26
N PRO A 148 6.15 11.94 5.22
CA PRO A 148 5.77 10.98 4.17
C PRO A 148 5.78 11.61 2.78
N THR A 149 5.54 12.92 2.66
CA THR A 149 5.58 13.66 1.39
C THR A 149 7.01 13.72 0.83
N ILE A 150 8.00 14.04 1.67
CA ILE A 150 9.42 14.06 1.31
C ILE A 150 9.88 12.66 0.89
N GLN A 151 9.53 11.64 1.68
CA GLN A 151 9.85 10.25 1.35
C GLN A 151 9.27 9.82 -0.01
N GLN A 152 8.03 10.21 -0.31
CA GLN A 152 7.40 9.92 -1.60
C GLN A 152 8.08 10.68 -2.74
N ARG A 153 8.39 11.97 -2.58
CA ARG A 153 9.19 12.74 -3.57
C ARG A 153 10.51 12.02 -3.87
N ASP A 154 11.25 11.64 -2.83
CA ASP A 154 12.57 11.03 -2.98
C ASP A 154 12.49 9.64 -3.63
N ASN A 155 11.46 8.86 -3.31
CA ASN A 155 11.19 7.57 -3.96
C ASN A 155 10.87 7.75 -5.45
N TRP A 156 10.01 8.71 -5.81
CA TRP A 156 9.70 9.02 -7.21
C TRP A 156 10.90 9.56 -7.97
N ALA A 157 11.72 10.41 -7.35
CA ALA A 157 12.95 10.92 -7.95
C ALA A 157 13.93 9.77 -8.26
N ARG A 158 14.13 8.85 -7.30
CA ARG A 158 14.98 7.66 -7.48
C ARG A 158 14.44 6.74 -8.57
N ALA A 159 13.13 6.49 -8.60
CA ALA A 159 12.45 5.70 -9.61
C ALA A 159 12.65 6.28 -11.02
N LEU A 160 12.50 7.60 -11.16
CA LEU A 160 12.69 8.28 -12.44
C LEU A 160 14.16 8.26 -12.88
N GLU A 161 15.11 8.37 -11.95
CA GLU A 161 16.53 8.26 -12.25
C GLU A 161 16.91 6.84 -12.70
N TRP A 162 16.41 5.81 -12.01
CA TRP A 162 16.55 4.42 -12.44
C TRP A 162 15.98 4.22 -13.85
N LEU A 163 14.78 4.75 -14.11
CA LEU A 163 14.13 4.66 -15.41
C LEU A 163 14.97 5.32 -16.51
N LYS A 164 15.61 6.47 -16.25
CA LYS A 164 16.52 7.12 -17.21
C LYS A 164 17.77 6.28 -17.48
N GLY A 165 18.30 5.63 -16.45
CA GLY A 165 19.56 4.88 -16.48
C GLY A 165 19.56 3.56 -17.26
N LEU A 166 18.39 2.95 -17.57
CA LEU A 166 18.38 1.67 -18.31
C LEU A 166 18.98 1.81 -19.73
N PRO A 167 19.56 0.74 -20.29
CA PRO A 167 20.20 0.80 -21.61
C PRO A 167 19.18 0.73 -22.75
N VAL A 168 18.85 1.87 -23.35
CA VAL A 168 17.91 1.96 -24.49
C VAL A 168 18.45 1.36 -25.80
N SER A 169 19.77 1.24 -25.94
CA SER A 169 20.38 0.69 -27.16
C SER A 169 20.08 -0.80 -27.38
N ALA A 170 19.74 -1.53 -26.31
CA ALA A 170 19.42 -2.95 -26.37
C ALA A 170 17.94 -3.23 -26.67
N CYS A 171 17.05 -2.27 -26.40
CA CYS A 171 15.60 -2.42 -26.57
C CYS A 171 14.98 -1.08 -26.99
N PRO A 172 14.79 -0.84 -28.31
CA PRO A 172 14.20 0.39 -28.83
C PRO A 172 12.80 0.68 -28.28
N GLU A 173 12.00 -0.36 -28.00
CA GLU A 173 10.65 -0.25 -27.44
C GLU A 173 10.67 0.45 -26.09
N LEU A 174 11.74 0.28 -25.30
CA LEU A 174 11.89 0.92 -24.00
C LEU A 174 11.88 2.45 -24.07
N VAL A 175 12.34 3.04 -25.19
CA VAL A 175 12.32 4.49 -25.40
C VAL A 175 10.88 5.02 -25.36
N GLU A 176 9.98 4.34 -26.05
CA GLU A 176 8.58 4.75 -26.15
C GLU A 176 7.84 4.49 -24.84
N VAL A 177 8.05 3.33 -24.22
CA VAL A 177 7.45 3.01 -22.92
C VAL A 177 7.88 4.02 -21.84
N ARG A 178 9.15 4.43 -21.82
CA ARG A 178 9.63 5.49 -20.92
C ARG A 178 8.91 6.82 -21.12
N ARG A 179 8.74 7.22 -22.39
CA ARG A 179 8.04 8.46 -22.75
C ARG A 179 6.60 8.43 -22.22
N GLN A 180 5.92 7.31 -22.42
CA GLN A 180 4.55 7.11 -21.93
C GLN A 180 4.46 7.08 -20.41
N VAL A 181 5.46 6.52 -19.71
CA VAL A 181 5.52 6.58 -18.24
C VAL A 181 5.62 8.02 -17.76
N VAL A 182 6.52 8.84 -18.33
CA VAL A 182 6.65 10.26 -17.96
C VAL A 182 5.35 11.02 -18.21
N GLU A 183 4.66 10.74 -19.32
CA GLU A 183 3.36 11.32 -19.63
C GLU A 183 2.26 10.85 -18.66
N ALA A 184 2.27 9.60 -18.22
CA ALA A 184 1.33 9.11 -17.22
C ALA A 184 1.57 9.73 -15.84
N LEU A 185 2.84 9.94 -15.45
CA LEU A 185 3.21 10.60 -14.20
C LEU A 185 2.81 12.08 -14.14
N SER A 186 2.68 12.76 -15.28
CA SER A 186 2.18 14.15 -15.33
C SER A 186 0.66 14.26 -15.21
N ARG A 187 -0.05 13.13 -15.29
CA ARG A 187 -1.52 13.05 -15.18
C ARG A 187 -2.01 12.39 -13.91
N THR A 188 -1.12 11.76 -13.15
CA THR A 188 -1.46 10.98 -11.96
C THR A 188 -1.11 11.76 -10.69
N GLY A 189 -2.09 11.95 -9.81
CA GLY A 189 -1.87 12.60 -8.52
C GLY A 189 -1.01 11.72 -7.61
N TRP A 190 -0.06 12.31 -6.89
CA TRP A 190 0.88 11.54 -6.07
C TRP A 190 0.25 10.78 -4.89
N LYS A 191 -0.94 11.22 -4.47
CA LYS A 191 -1.76 10.59 -3.44
C LYS A 191 -2.99 9.87 -3.98
N ASP A 192 -3.07 9.71 -5.30
CA ASP A 192 -4.16 8.96 -5.90
C ASP A 192 -4.22 7.52 -5.36
N GLU A 193 -5.44 6.99 -5.31
CA GLU A 193 -5.69 5.60 -4.99
C GLU A 193 -5.96 4.81 -6.28
N ILE A 194 -5.19 3.73 -6.47
CA ILE A 194 -5.44 2.74 -7.49
C ILE A 194 -6.69 1.96 -7.05
N ALA A 195 -7.73 1.96 -7.89
CA ALA A 195 -9.06 1.45 -7.57
C ALA A 195 -9.02 0.04 -6.91
N GLY A 196 -9.19 0.01 -5.58
CA GLY A 196 -9.23 -1.22 -4.78
C GLY A 196 -7.87 -1.86 -4.46
N CYS A 197 -6.74 -1.30 -4.92
CA CYS A 197 -5.41 -1.92 -4.76
C CYS A 197 -4.53 -1.20 -3.73
N GLY A 198 -4.63 0.12 -3.60
CA GLY A 198 -3.79 0.90 -2.68
C GLY A 198 -3.40 2.26 -3.25
N ARG A 199 -2.31 2.85 -2.77
CA ARG A 199 -1.84 4.18 -3.22
C ARG A 199 -0.86 4.09 -4.37
N VAL A 200 -0.89 5.06 -5.29
CA VAL A 200 0.08 5.13 -6.40
C VAL A 200 1.53 5.20 -5.90
N GLY A 201 1.78 5.85 -4.76
CA GLY A 201 3.12 5.87 -4.15
C GLY A 201 3.67 4.50 -3.70
N GLU A 202 2.86 3.45 -3.64
CA GLU A 202 3.28 2.10 -3.24
C GLU A 202 3.78 1.25 -4.41
N ILE A 203 3.53 1.68 -5.65
CA ILE A 203 4.01 1.01 -6.87
C ILE A 203 5.33 1.60 -7.40
N THR A 204 5.93 2.58 -6.69
CA THR A 204 7.24 3.17 -7.04
C THR A 204 8.33 2.12 -7.17
N HIS A 205 8.26 1.06 -6.35
CA HIS A 205 9.22 -0.05 -6.33
C HIS A 205 9.27 -0.85 -7.65
N MET A 206 8.23 -0.73 -8.49
CA MET A 206 8.26 -1.31 -9.83
C MET A 206 9.30 -0.61 -10.73
N LEU A 207 9.59 0.66 -10.51
CA LEU A 207 10.62 1.40 -11.26
C LEU A 207 11.98 1.33 -10.54
N GLY A 208 12.44 0.11 -10.31
CA GLY A 208 13.67 -0.19 -9.58
C GLY A 208 14.01 -1.68 -9.60
N SER A 209 15.10 -2.04 -8.93
CA SER A 209 15.54 -3.44 -8.75
C SER A 209 15.14 -3.98 -7.37
N GLU A 210 13.90 -3.68 -6.96
CA GLU A 210 13.35 -4.04 -5.65
C GLU A 210 12.23 -5.08 -5.81
N PHE A 211 11.83 -5.75 -4.72
CA PHE A 211 10.63 -6.60 -4.76
C PHE A 211 9.38 -5.77 -5.05
N VAL A 212 8.49 -6.31 -5.87
CA VAL A 212 7.15 -5.72 -6.04
C VAL A 212 6.30 -6.02 -4.79
N THR A 213 5.54 -5.02 -4.37
CA THR A 213 4.66 -5.06 -3.20
C THR A 213 3.35 -5.79 -3.50
N ASP A 214 2.63 -6.23 -2.48
CA ASP A 214 1.27 -6.79 -2.61
C ASP A 214 0.35 -5.83 -3.37
N THR A 215 0.43 -4.52 -3.07
CA THR A 215 -0.31 -3.47 -3.78
C THR A 215 -0.03 -3.48 -5.30
N ALA A 216 1.23 -3.62 -5.69
CA ALA A 216 1.62 -3.71 -7.10
C ALA A 216 1.09 -4.98 -7.77
N ILE A 217 1.16 -6.13 -7.08
CA ILE A 217 0.61 -7.39 -7.60
C ILE A 217 -0.91 -7.30 -7.79
N GLU A 218 -1.66 -6.79 -6.81
CA GLU A 218 -3.12 -6.63 -6.93
C GLU A 218 -3.48 -5.66 -8.07
N ALA A 219 -2.71 -4.59 -8.25
CA ALA A 219 -2.88 -3.67 -9.37
C ALA A 219 -2.63 -4.35 -10.72
N MET A 220 -1.58 -5.18 -10.83
CA MET A 220 -1.32 -5.98 -12.03
C MET A 220 -2.44 -6.99 -12.28
N ILE A 221 -2.95 -7.67 -11.25
CA ILE A 221 -4.10 -8.59 -11.36
C ILE A 221 -5.33 -7.85 -11.89
N ALA A 222 -5.62 -6.64 -11.38
CA ALA A 222 -6.74 -5.82 -11.84
C ALA A 222 -6.61 -5.46 -13.33
N VAL A 223 -5.41 -5.10 -13.79
CA VAL A 223 -5.10 -4.86 -15.21
C VAL A 223 -5.35 -6.12 -16.06
N VAL A 224 -4.85 -7.28 -15.63
CA VAL A 224 -5.03 -8.56 -16.34
C VAL A 224 -6.51 -8.93 -16.40
N GLN A 225 -7.27 -8.72 -15.31
CA GLN A 225 -8.71 -8.95 -15.27
C GLN A 225 -9.47 -7.99 -16.20
N ALA A 226 -9.08 -6.71 -16.25
CA ALA A 226 -9.68 -5.74 -17.16
C ALA A 226 -9.43 -6.13 -18.63
N ARG A 227 -8.25 -6.66 -18.95
CA ARG A 227 -7.94 -7.23 -20.28
C ARG A 227 -8.77 -8.48 -20.56
N LEU A 228 -8.89 -9.40 -19.59
CA LEU A 228 -9.69 -10.62 -19.73
C LEU A 228 -11.16 -10.28 -20.07
N ASN A 229 -11.74 -9.31 -19.37
CA ASN A 229 -13.13 -8.87 -19.59
C ASN A 229 -13.38 -8.28 -20.99
N ARG A 230 -12.33 -7.89 -21.72
CA ARG A 230 -12.43 -7.42 -23.12
C ARG A 230 -12.42 -8.56 -24.15
N VAL A 231 -12.19 -9.80 -23.71
CA VAL A 231 -12.20 -11.00 -24.55
C VAL A 231 -13.31 -11.94 -24.08
N PRO A 232 -14.55 -11.81 -24.61
CA PRO A 232 -15.73 -12.52 -24.12
C PRO A 232 -15.54 -14.04 -24.03
N GLU A 233 -14.91 -14.64 -25.05
CA GLU A 233 -14.62 -16.07 -25.12
C GLU A 233 -13.81 -16.55 -23.91
N LEU A 234 -12.75 -15.82 -23.54
CA LEU A 234 -11.91 -16.15 -22.39
C LEU A 234 -12.59 -15.80 -21.08
N SER A 235 -13.20 -14.62 -20.97
CA SER A 235 -13.86 -14.15 -19.72
C SER A 235 -15.01 -15.06 -19.26
N SER A 236 -15.66 -15.77 -20.19
CA SER A 236 -16.71 -16.74 -19.86
C SER A 236 -16.18 -18.03 -19.23
N SER A 237 -14.89 -18.34 -19.40
CA SER A 237 -14.28 -19.62 -19.02
C SER A 237 -13.17 -19.50 -17.98
N ILE A 238 -12.65 -18.29 -17.76
CA ILE A 238 -11.49 -18.03 -16.89
C ILE A 238 -11.88 -17.08 -15.76
N ILE A 239 -11.43 -17.39 -14.55
CA ILE A 239 -11.46 -16.48 -13.40
C ILE A 239 -10.02 -16.18 -12.98
N ILE A 240 -9.72 -14.90 -12.68
CA ILE A 240 -8.48 -14.49 -12.03
C ILE A 240 -8.84 -14.00 -10.62
N THR A 241 -8.08 -14.43 -9.63
CA THR A 241 -8.35 -14.11 -8.22
C THR A 241 -7.39 -13.08 -7.65
N SER A 242 -7.86 -12.30 -6.67
CA SER A 242 -7.03 -11.46 -5.80
C SER A 242 -6.14 -12.29 -4.87
N LEU A 243 -5.09 -11.70 -4.30
CA LEU A 243 -4.19 -12.33 -3.33
C LEU A 243 -4.87 -12.81 -2.05
N GLN A 244 -6.05 -12.28 -1.73
CA GLN A 244 -6.83 -12.74 -0.58
C GLN A 244 -7.21 -14.22 -0.68
N VAL A 245 -7.48 -14.73 -1.87
CA VAL A 245 -7.93 -16.11 -2.06
C VAL A 245 -6.84 -17.12 -1.66
N PRO A 246 -5.62 -17.09 -2.23
CA PRO A 246 -4.56 -18.02 -1.83
C PRO A 246 -4.19 -17.86 -0.35
N ASN A 247 -4.19 -16.63 0.18
CA ASN A 247 -3.94 -16.40 1.61
C ASN A 247 -4.98 -17.08 2.50
N LEU A 248 -6.28 -16.94 2.18
CA LEU A 248 -7.34 -17.62 2.92
C LEU A 248 -7.23 -19.15 2.80
N LEU A 249 -6.94 -19.67 1.61
CA LEU A 249 -6.78 -21.11 1.40
C LEU A 249 -5.60 -21.68 2.21
N ALA A 250 -4.50 -20.96 2.32
CA ALA A 250 -3.31 -21.39 3.06
C ALA A 250 -3.43 -21.23 4.59
N THR A 251 -4.28 -20.31 5.07
CA THR A 251 -4.31 -19.93 6.50
C THR A 251 -5.57 -20.39 7.24
N LEU A 252 -6.67 -20.70 6.54
CA LEU A 252 -7.91 -21.11 7.20
C LEU A 252 -7.77 -22.53 7.80
N PRO A 253 -7.81 -22.68 9.14
CA PRO A 253 -7.57 -23.99 9.77
C PRO A 253 -8.59 -25.06 9.37
N SER A 254 -9.80 -24.64 9.02
CA SER A 254 -10.87 -25.52 8.55
C SER A 254 -10.62 -26.16 7.18
N LEU A 255 -9.62 -25.66 6.44
CA LEU A 255 -9.19 -26.16 5.14
C LEU A 255 -7.83 -26.86 5.19
N THR A 256 -6.96 -26.47 6.12
CA THR A 256 -5.56 -26.95 6.18
C THR A 256 -5.27 -27.94 7.30
N HIS A 257 -6.11 -28.02 8.34
CA HIS A 257 -5.88 -28.88 9.49
C HIS A 257 -7.05 -29.83 9.76
N THR A 258 -6.81 -30.83 10.61
CA THR A 258 -7.85 -31.73 11.11
C THR A 258 -8.91 -30.94 11.85
N VAL A 259 -10.19 -31.18 11.50
CA VAL A 259 -11.34 -30.50 12.11
C VAL A 259 -11.34 -30.71 13.62
N THR A 260 -11.37 -29.62 14.39
CA THR A 260 -11.49 -29.66 15.86
C THR A 260 -12.73 -28.89 16.31
N ARG A 261 -13.16 -29.07 17.56
CA ARG A 261 -14.29 -28.29 18.12
C ARG A 261 -14.01 -26.78 18.13
N ALA A 262 -12.74 -26.36 18.20
CA ALA A 262 -12.35 -24.95 18.15
C ALA A 262 -12.34 -24.36 16.74
N ASN A 263 -12.18 -25.20 15.71
CA ASN A 263 -12.12 -24.81 14.30
C ASN A 263 -13.24 -25.53 13.53
N PRO A 264 -14.45 -24.94 13.46
CA PRO A 264 -15.57 -25.57 12.77
C PRO A 264 -15.21 -25.84 11.31
N ALA A 265 -15.74 -26.93 10.76
CA ALA A 265 -15.54 -27.27 9.36
C ALA A 265 -15.96 -26.10 8.45
N TYR A 266 -15.24 -25.94 7.35
CA TYR A 266 -15.56 -24.96 6.32
C TYR A 266 -17.00 -25.23 5.81
N ASP A 267 -17.81 -24.17 5.73
CA ASP A 267 -19.22 -24.27 5.32
C ASP A 267 -19.41 -23.59 3.95
N PRO A 268 -19.57 -24.35 2.86
CA PRO A 268 -19.69 -23.82 1.51
C PRO A 268 -20.98 -23.01 1.28
N ARG A 269 -21.91 -23.02 2.23
CA ARG A 269 -23.18 -22.27 2.15
C ARG A 269 -23.09 -20.87 2.75
N ARG A 270 -22.04 -20.58 3.52
CA ARG A 270 -21.86 -19.25 4.11
C ARG A 270 -21.63 -18.20 3.02
N LYS A 271 -21.94 -16.95 3.35
CA LYS A 271 -21.54 -15.80 2.54
C LYS A 271 -20.06 -15.48 2.83
N GLY A 272 -19.31 -15.17 1.79
CA GLY A 272 -17.89 -14.87 1.87
C GLY A 272 -17.20 -15.14 0.53
N LEU A 273 -15.95 -14.69 0.41
CA LEU A 273 -15.17 -14.78 -0.83
C LEU A 273 -15.01 -16.22 -1.34
N LEU A 274 -14.47 -17.13 -0.51
CA LEU A 274 -14.25 -18.53 -0.92
C LEU A 274 -15.55 -19.30 -1.23
N PRO A 275 -16.63 -19.22 -0.42
CA PRO A 275 -17.89 -19.86 -0.78
C PRO A 275 -18.52 -19.32 -2.07
N GLU A 276 -18.44 -18.01 -2.32
CA GLU A 276 -19.00 -17.42 -3.53
C GLU A 276 -18.23 -17.84 -4.78
N LEU A 277 -16.89 -17.77 -4.72
CA LEU A 277 -16.03 -18.26 -5.79
C LEU A 277 -16.27 -19.76 -6.07
N GLY A 278 -16.41 -20.58 -5.01
CA GLY A 278 -16.70 -22.01 -5.14
C GLY A 278 -18.05 -22.27 -5.81
N ARG A 279 -19.09 -21.50 -5.47
CA ARG A 279 -20.40 -21.56 -6.15
C ARG A 279 -20.31 -21.17 -7.63
N GLN A 280 -19.47 -20.19 -7.98
CA GLN A 280 -19.26 -19.80 -9.38
C GLN A 280 -18.61 -20.93 -10.19
N LEU A 281 -17.63 -21.63 -9.61
CA LEU A 281 -17.00 -22.80 -10.24
C LEU A 281 -17.97 -23.99 -10.34
N ALA A 282 -18.77 -24.24 -9.30
CA ALA A 282 -19.73 -25.33 -9.27
C ALA A 282 -20.82 -25.23 -10.35
N LYS A 283 -21.11 -24.02 -10.84
CA LYS A 283 -22.03 -23.79 -11.97
C LYS A 283 -21.44 -24.25 -13.32
N GLN A 284 -20.18 -24.69 -13.37
CA GLN A 284 -19.47 -25.20 -14.55
C GLN A 284 -19.40 -24.23 -15.74
N GLN A 285 -19.58 -22.93 -15.48
CA GLN A 285 -19.39 -21.91 -16.52
C GLN A 285 -17.89 -21.65 -16.74
N HIS A 286 -17.10 -21.68 -15.66
CA HIS A 286 -15.67 -21.44 -15.70
C HIS A 286 -14.89 -22.75 -15.62
N THR A 287 -13.92 -22.92 -16.51
CA THR A 287 -13.10 -24.11 -16.62
C THR A 287 -11.72 -23.92 -15.98
N LYS A 288 -11.24 -22.69 -15.87
CA LYS A 288 -9.91 -22.38 -15.32
C LYS A 288 -9.95 -21.26 -14.27
N LEU A 289 -9.09 -21.39 -13.28
CA LEU A 289 -8.89 -20.41 -12.21
C LEU A 289 -7.40 -20.10 -12.05
N TYR A 290 -7.04 -18.83 -12.10
CA TYR A 290 -5.66 -18.36 -11.97
C TYR A 290 -5.44 -17.57 -10.68
N PHE A 291 -4.26 -17.73 -10.10
CA PHE A 291 -3.83 -17.10 -8.86
C PHE A 291 -2.39 -16.62 -8.97
N VAL A 292 -2.05 -15.62 -8.17
CA VAL A 292 -0.68 -15.32 -7.77
C VAL A 292 -0.57 -15.62 -6.27
N ALA A 293 0.44 -16.37 -5.86
CA ALA A 293 0.64 -16.74 -4.45
C ALA A 293 1.96 -16.17 -3.93
N TYR A 294 1.94 -15.69 -2.68
CA TYR A 294 3.12 -15.24 -1.96
C TYR A 294 3.66 -16.38 -1.09
N ASN A 295 4.58 -17.19 -1.61
CA ASN A 295 5.22 -18.25 -0.84
C ASN A 295 6.49 -18.78 -1.52
N PRO A 296 7.58 -19.00 -0.77
CA PRO A 296 7.82 -18.64 0.63
C PRO A 296 7.86 -17.12 0.82
N LYS A 297 8.20 -16.66 2.03
CA LYS A 297 8.36 -15.22 2.31
C LYS A 297 9.32 -14.62 1.27
N PHE A 298 8.91 -13.51 0.66
CA PHE A 298 9.60 -12.76 -0.39
C PHE A 298 9.62 -13.40 -1.78
N HIS A 299 8.65 -14.27 -2.10
CA HIS A 299 8.56 -14.87 -3.43
C HIS A 299 7.14 -14.97 -3.95
N TRP A 300 6.98 -14.68 -5.24
CA TRP A 300 5.72 -14.70 -5.95
C TRP A 300 5.75 -15.80 -7.01
N ALA A 301 4.69 -16.59 -7.08
CA ALA A 301 4.53 -17.62 -8.11
C ALA A 301 3.10 -17.66 -8.64
N ALA A 302 2.94 -18.27 -9.82
CA ALA A 302 1.66 -18.42 -10.49
C ALA A 302 1.06 -19.81 -10.24
N LEU A 303 -0.27 -19.88 -10.19
CA LEU A 303 -1.00 -21.14 -10.05
C LEU A 303 -2.19 -21.14 -11.00
N CYS A 304 -2.47 -22.29 -11.61
CA CYS A 304 -3.65 -22.53 -12.44
C CYS A 304 -4.38 -23.78 -11.96
N VAL A 305 -5.70 -23.71 -11.81
CA VAL A 305 -6.58 -24.87 -11.60
C VAL A 305 -7.38 -25.09 -12.87
N ASP A 306 -7.23 -26.26 -13.49
CA ASP A 306 -8.10 -26.73 -14.56
C ASP A 306 -9.18 -27.63 -13.97
N VAL A 307 -10.40 -27.10 -13.88
CA VAL A 307 -11.54 -27.78 -13.26
C VAL A 307 -11.97 -28.99 -14.07
N HIS A 308 -11.85 -28.93 -15.40
CA HIS A 308 -12.29 -30.01 -16.28
C HIS A 308 -11.32 -31.20 -16.22
N ARG A 309 -10.02 -30.92 -16.30
CA ARG A 309 -8.96 -31.93 -16.21
C ARG A 309 -8.71 -32.39 -14.77
N ARG A 310 -9.20 -31.63 -13.78
CA ARG A 310 -8.93 -31.81 -12.34
C ARG A 310 -7.45 -31.73 -12.01
N GLU A 311 -6.80 -30.70 -12.55
CA GLU A 311 -5.37 -30.49 -12.40
C GLU A 311 -5.11 -29.16 -11.70
N ILE A 312 -4.09 -29.14 -10.84
CA ILE A 312 -3.53 -27.93 -10.24
C ILE A 312 -2.09 -27.83 -10.75
N MET A 313 -1.77 -26.78 -11.48
CA MET A 313 -0.46 -26.54 -12.07
C MET A 313 0.21 -25.35 -11.36
N TRP A 314 1.44 -25.54 -10.92
CA TRP A 314 2.29 -24.55 -10.26
C TRP A 314 3.38 -24.05 -11.20
N GLY A 315 3.54 -22.73 -11.30
CA GLY A 315 4.55 -22.07 -12.14
C GLY A 315 5.41 -21.16 -11.28
N ASP A 316 6.65 -21.59 -11.05
CA ASP A 316 7.61 -20.92 -10.19
C ASP A 316 8.89 -20.63 -10.95
N SER A 317 9.24 -19.35 -11.01
CA SER A 317 10.38 -18.89 -11.79
C SER A 317 11.75 -19.31 -11.24
N LEU A 318 11.81 -19.77 -9.99
CA LEU A 318 13.02 -20.30 -9.33
C LEU A 318 12.99 -21.83 -9.22
N GLY A 319 11.98 -22.49 -9.79
CA GLY A 319 11.81 -23.94 -9.74
C GLY A 319 11.48 -24.48 -8.34
N TRP A 320 10.96 -23.63 -7.44
CA TRP A 320 10.58 -24.09 -6.11
C TRP A 320 9.29 -24.90 -6.12
N LEU A 321 9.21 -25.85 -5.19
CA LEU A 321 8.00 -26.64 -4.97
C LEU A 321 6.91 -25.77 -4.35
N TYR A 322 5.67 -26.13 -4.65
CA TYR A 322 4.50 -25.43 -4.13
C TYR A 322 4.38 -25.51 -2.59
N PRO A 323 3.76 -24.51 -1.94
CA PRO A 323 3.39 -24.58 -0.52
C PRO A 323 2.40 -25.70 -0.22
N GLU A 324 2.79 -26.62 0.66
CA GLU A 324 1.92 -27.74 1.07
C GLU A 324 0.57 -27.26 1.64
N LEU A 325 0.58 -26.28 2.57
CA LEU A 325 -0.65 -25.79 3.20
C LEU A 325 -1.64 -25.15 2.21
N LEU A 326 -1.13 -24.38 1.23
CA LEU A 326 -1.97 -23.81 0.19
C LEU A 326 -2.64 -24.91 -0.64
N PHE A 327 -1.88 -25.93 -1.04
CA PHE A 327 -2.38 -27.00 -1.89
C PHE A 327 -3.35 -27.94 -1.15
N VAL A 328 -3.08 -28.24 0.12
CA VAL A 328 -4.03 -28.96 0.99
C VAL A 328 -5.33 -28.17 1.14
N GLY A 329 -5.24 -26.86 1.40
CA GLY A 329 -6.40 -25.99 1.54
C GLY A 329 -7.20 -25.85 0.24
N LEU A 330 -6.50 -25.71 -0.89
CA LEU A 330 -7.08 -25.62 -2.23
C LEU A 330 -7.78 -26.92 -2.63
N ASP A 331 -7.13 -28.09 -2.50
CA ASP A 331 -7.74 -29.38 -2.81
C ASP A 331 -8.96 -29.67 -1.92
N THR A 332 -8.86 -29.38 -0.61
CA THR A 332 -9.99 -29.50 0.32
C THR A 332 -11.16 -28.61 -0.10
N TRP A 333 -10.90 -27.35 -0.41
CA TRP A 333 -11.92 -26.41 -0.87
C TRP A 333 -12.56 -26.85 -2.20
N LEU A 334 -11.76 -27.25 -3.18
CA LEU A 334 -12.24 -27.73 -4.48
C LEU A 334 -13.12 -28.97 -4.34
N ARG A 335 -12.76 -29.93 -3.49
CA ARG A 335 -13.58 -31.13 -3.23
C ARG A 335 -14.97 -30.78 -2.69
N GLN A 336 -15.08 -29.74 -1.87
CA GLN A 336 -16.36 -29.34 -1.30
C GLN A 336 -17.30 -28.67 -2.31
N HIS A 337 -16.75 -28.02 -3.34
CA HIS A 337 -17.54 -27.31 -4.35
C HIS A 337 -17.73 -28.09 -5.66
N ILE A 338 -16.80 -28.99 -6.02
CA ILE A 338 -16.72 -29.61 -7.36
C ILE A 338 -16.68 -31.16 -7.30
N GLY A 339 -17.37 -31.76 -6.33
CA GLY A 339 -17.70 -33.19 -6.37
C GLY A 339 -16.63 -34.15 -5.81
N GLY A 340 -16.02 -33.78 -4.69
CA GLY A 340 -15.42 -34.70 -3.71
C GLY A 340 -14.10 -35.42 -4.07
N ARG A 341 -13.75 -35.58 -5.35
CA ARG A 341 -12.47 -36.23 -5.73
C ARG A 341 -11.29 -35.24 -5.69
N SER A 342 -10.10 -35.78 -5.44
CA SER A 342 -8.85 -35.01 -5.45
C SER A 342 -8.54 -34.45 -6.83
N PHE A 343 -7.71 -33.40 -6.85
CA PHE A 343 -7.05 -32.91 -8.04
C PHE A 343 -5.63 -33.47 -8.13
N SER A 344 -5.14 -33.73 -9.34
CA SER A 344 -3.73 -34.03 -9.59
C SER A 344 -2.91 -32.75 -9.54
N VAL A 345 -1.71 -32.81 -8.98
CA VAL A 345 -0.83 -31.64 -8.80
C VAL A 345 0.39 -31.78 -9.70
N PHE A 346 0.73 -30.70 -10.41
CA PHE A 346 1.87 -30.62 -11.32
C PHE A 346 2.65 -29.33 -11.10
N THR A 347 3.95 -29.34 -11.46
CA THR A 347 4.87 -28.20 -11.38
C THR A 347 5.32 -27.74 -12.77
N ASP A 348 4.47 -27.94 -13.77
CA ASP A 348 4.76 -27.73 -15.19
C ASP A 348 3.92 -26.60 -15.82
N LEU A 349 3.36 -25.70 -15.00
CA LEU A 349 2.75 -24.49 -15.54
C LEU A 349 3.84 -23.70 -16.25
N THR A 350 3.67 -23.51 -17.56
CA THR A 350 4.69 -22.88 -18.40
C THR A 350 4.97 -21.46 -17.89
N CYS A 351 6.20 -21.23 -17.42
CA CYS A 351 6.67 -19.98 -16.83
C CYS A 351 8.13 -19.71 -17.24
N ALA A 352 8.58 -18.46 -17.10
CA ALA A 352 9.96 -18.09 -17.36
C ALA A 352 10.89 -18.45 -16.19
N GLU A 353 12.14 -18.77 -16.49
CA GLU A 353 13.19 -18.96 -15.49
C GLU A 353 13.76 -17.60 -15.06
N GLN A 354 13.80 -17.36 -13.76
CA GLN A 354 14.36 -16.15 -13.17
C GLN A 354 15.84 -16.33 -12.86
N ASN A 355 16.64 -15.32 -13.22
CA ASN A 355 18.07 -15.26 -12.92
C ASN A 355 18.48 -14.04 -12.05
N ASP A 356 17.51 -13.31 -11.52
CA ASP A 356 17.70 -12.23 -10.54
C ASP A 356 16.98 -12.55 -9.23
N HIS A 357 16.93 -11.61 -8.28
CA HIS A 357 16.31 -11.81 -6.97
C HIS A 357 15.02 -11.00 -6.76
N TYR A 358 14.52 -10.28 -7.77
CA TYR A 358 13.45 -9.29 -7.59
C TYR A 358 12.34 -9.32 -8.67
N SER A 359 12.50 -10.13 -9.72
CA SER A 359 11.54 -10.21 -10.83
C SER A 359 10.43 -11.24 -10.63
N CYS A 360 10.42 -12.02 -9.53
CA CYS A 360 9.44 -13.09 -9.32
C CYS A 360 7.98 -12.62 -9.46
N GLY A 361 7.64 -11.44 -8.96
CA GLY A 361 6.29 -10.89 -9.10
C GLY A 361 5.93 -10.47 -10.53
N ILE A 362 6.88 -9.91 -11.28
CA ILE A 362 6.69 -9.60 -12.70
C ILE A 362 6.53 -10.89 -13.52
N ILE A 363 7.34 -11.90 -13.22
CA ILE A 363 7.30 -13.21 -13.90
C ILE A 363 6.01 -13.96 -13.56
N ALA A 364 5.52 -13.90 -12.32
CA ALA A 364 4.24 -14.51 -11.95
C ALA A 364 3.08 -13.91 -12.76
N ILE A 365 3.03 -12.59 -12.90
CA ILE A 365 2.01 -11.91 -13.73
C ILE A 365 2.20 -12.22 -15.22
N ASN A 366 3.43 -12.20 -15.73
CA ASN A 366 3.72 -12.59 -17.10
C ASN A 366 3.33 -14.06 -17.38
N THR A 367 3.49 -14.96 -16.40
CA THR A 367 3.05 -16.36 -16.48
C THR A 367 1.53 -16.45 -16.63
N LEU A 368 0.77 -15.65 -15.88
CA LEU A 368 -0.68 -15.54 -16.07
C LEU A 368 -1.00 -15.06 -17.50
N LYS A 369 -0.37 -13.95 -17.92
CA LYS A 369 -0.60 -13.37 -19.25
C LYS A 369 -0.27 -14.34 -20.38
N HIS A 370 0.82 -15.09 -20.28
CA HIS A 370 1.22 -16.12 -21.25
C HIS A 370 0.16 -17.23 -21.34
N ASN A 371 -0.21 -17.81 -20.20
CA ASN A 371 -1.13 -18.95 -20.18
C ASN A 371 -2.58 -18.59 -20.53
N ILE A 372 -2.96 -17.32 -20.40
CA ILE A 372 -4.32 -16.83 -20.71
C ILE A 372 -4.37 -16.26 -22.15
N PHE A 373 -3.40 -15.45 -22.56
CA PHE A 373 -3.44 -14.67 -23.80
C PHE A 373 -2.37 -15.06 -24.84
N GLY A 374 -1.40 -15.92 -24.49
CA GLY A 374 -0.28 -16.27 -25.36
C GLY A 374 0.80 -15.20 -25.45
N ASP A 375 0.86 -14.26 -24.51
CA ASP A 375 1.92 -13.25 -24.44
C ASP A 375 3.31 -13.90 -24.36
N PRO A 376 4.38 -13.32 -24.95
CA PRO A 376 5.73 -13.83 -24.80
C PRO A 376 6.15 -13.93 -23.33
N LEU A 377 6.85 -15.01 -22.99
CA LEU A 377 7.42 -15.18 -21.66
C LEU A 377 8.54 -14.17 -21.42
N TRP A 378 8.67 -13.77 -20.16
CA TRP A 378 9.77 -12.97 -19.66
C TRP A 378 11.11 -13.62 -20.00
N THR A 379 12.09 -12.78 -20.33
CA THR A 379 13.49 -13.18 -20.49
C THR A 379 14.40 -12.15 -19.82
N PRO A 380 15.67 -12.48 -19.53
CA PRO A 380 16.62 -11.52 -19.00
C PRO A 380 16.76 -10.25 -19.87
N GLU A 381 16.63 -10.39 -21.19
CA GLU A 381 16.71 -9.29 -22.16
C GLU A 381 15.47 -8.39 -22.14
N THR A 382 14.30 -8.95 -21.81
CA THR A 382 13.02 -8.23 -21.76
C THR A 382 12.63 -7.79 -20.35
N ARG A 383 13.45 -8.13 -19.34
CA ARG A 383 13.17 -7.88 -17.91
C ARG A 383 12.74 -6.45 -17.63
N ASP A 384 13.59 -5.51 -18.01
CA ASP A 384 13.39 -4.11 -17.64
C ASP A 384 12.23 -3.51 -18.46
N LEU A 385 12.05 -3.94 -19.72
CA LEU A 385 10.91 -3.56 -20.55
C LEU A 385 9.60 -4.01 -19.92
N LEU A 386 9.45 -5.30 -19.60
CA LEU A 386 8.22 -5.85 -19.03
C LEU A 386 7.91 -5.18 -17.69
N ARG A 387 8.92 -4.96 -16.86
CA ARG A 387 8.73 -4.29 -15.57
C ARG A 387 8.19 -2.86 -15.71
N VAL A 388 8.75 -2.07 -16.63
CA VAL A 388 8.25 -0.71 -16.90
C VAL A 388 6.88 -0.75 -17.58
N GLN A 389 6.62 -1.73 -18.45
CA GLN A 389 5.33 -1.91 -19.10
C GLN A 389 4.23 -2.25 -18.10
N GLU A 390 4.45 -3.16 -17.14
CA GLU A 390 3.46 -3.47 -16.10
C GLU A 390 3.13 -2.23 -15.26
N PHE A 391 4.13 -1.42 -14.91
CA PHE A 391 3.92 -0.16 -14.21
C PHE A 391 3.06 0.82 -15.04
N LEU A 392 3.38 0.95 -16.33
CA LEU A 392 2.63 1.79 -17.25
C LEU A 392 1.18 1.33 -17.42
N ASP A 393 0.96 0.03 -17.57
CA ASP A 393 -0.38 -0.55 -17.70
C ASP A 393 -1.25 -0.23 -16.47
N ILE A 394 -0.67 -0.29 -15.26
CA ILE A 394 -1.34 0.11 -14.02
C ILE A 394 -1.75 1.59 -14.07
N LEU A 395 -0.82 2.50 -14.41
CA LEU A 395 -1.12 3.92 -14.45
C LEU A 395 -2.16 4.26 -15.52
N GLN A 396 -2.07 3.66 -16.71
CA GLN A 396 -3.04 3.87 -17.77
C GLN A 396 -4.43 3.37 -17.35
N HIS A 397 -4.50 2.20 -16.71
CA HIS A 397 -5.76 1.69 -16.16
C HIS A 397 -6.35 2.62 -15.10
N HIS A 398 -5.53 3.13 -14.18
CA HIS A 398 -5.91 4.10 -13.17
C HIS A 398 -6.47 5.40 -13.78
N ILE A 399 -5.73 6.01 -14.70
CA ILE A 399 -6.13 7.25 -15.39
C ILE A 399 -7.49 7.08 -16.07
N VAL A 400 -7.70 5.98 -16.80
CA VAL A 400 -8.99 5.68 -17.44
C VAL A 400 -10.11 5.59 -16.40
N ASN A 401 -9.90 4.92 -15.27
CA ASN A 401 -10.92 4.80 -14.22
C ASN A 401 -11.27 6.17 -13.61
N VAL A 402 -10.27 7.02 -13.38
CA VAL A 402 -10.47 8.40 -12.88
C VAL A 402 -11.29 9.23 -13.88
N GLU A 403 -10.94 9.19 -15.17
CA GLU A 403 -11.63 9.95 -16.22
C GLU A 403 -13.10 9.53 -16.40
N HIS A 404 -13.42 8.26 -16.15
CA HIS A 404 -14.79 7.75 -16.19
C HIS A 404 -15.57 7.99 -14.90
N GLY A 405 -15.00 8.70 -13.92
CA GLY A 405 -15.63 8.94 -12.63
C GLY A 405 -15.83 7.68 -11.80
N LEU A 406 -15.13 6.59 -12.13
CA LEU A 406 -15.06 5.37 -11.32
C LEU A 406 -14.11 5.58 -10.14
N HIS A 407 -14.19 6.75 -9.50
CA HIS A 407 -13.50 6.96 -8.26
C HIS A 407 -13.98 5.91 -7.27
N PRO A 408 -13.08 5.28 -6.50
CA PRO A 408 -13.48 4.55 -5.32
C PRO A 408 -14.18 5.57 -4.42
N SER A 409 -15.51 5.65 -4.54
CA SER A 409 -16.30 6.48 -3.66
C SER A 409 -15.91 6.02 -2.26
N GLY A 410 -15.35 6.91 -1.44
CA GLY A 410 -14.80 6.61 -0.10
C GLY A 410 -15.84 6.10 0.91
N LYS A 411 -16.93 5.50 0.44
CA LYS A 411 -18.00 4.84 1.18
C LYS A 411 -17.83 3.31 1.23
N GLY A 412 -16.78 2.73 0.65
CA GLY A 412 -16.56 1.28 0.62
C GLY A 412 -15.80 0.71 1.81
N THR A 413 -16.53 0.08 2.74
CA THR A 413 -16.09 -0.95 3.71
C THR A 413 -15.03 -0.57 4.75
N LYS A 414 -15.48 -0.18 5.96
CA LYS A 414 -14.71 -0.24 7.21
C LYS A 414 -14.38 -1.67 7.70
N ASP A 415 -14.76 -2.71 6.94
CA ASP A 415 -14.68 -4.12 7.34
C ASP A 415 -13.61 -4.91 6.56
N ASN A 416 -12.57 -4.24 6.03
CA ASN A 416 -11.38 -4.94 5.56
C ASN A 416 -10.33 -4.94 6.67
N PRO A 417 -10.15 -6.04 7.44
CA PRO A 417 -9.02 -6.21 8.32
C PRO A 417 -7.78 -6.54 7.46
N SER A 418 -7.29 -5.57 6.69
CA SER A 418 -6.05 -5.70 5.93
C SER A 418 -4.87 -4.99 6.58
N GLU A 419 -4.90 -4.77 7.90
CA GLU A 419 -3.67 -4.59 8.68
C GLU A 419 -3.11 -5.98 9.02
N PHE A 420 -2.66 -6.71 7.99
CA PHE A 420 -1.58 -7.66 8.23
C PHE A 420 -0.31 -6.85 8.44
N PRO A 421 0.53 -7.20 9.43
CA PRO A 421 1.79 -6.52 9.62
C PRO A 421 2.61 -6.68 8.33
N SER A 422 3.01 -5.56 7.73
CA SER A 422 4.03 -5.57 6.69
C SER A 422 5.19 -6.44 7.17
N PRO A 423 5.74 -7.34 6.33
CA PRO A 423 6.90 -8.11 6.74
C PRO A 423 7.99 -7.13 7.22
N PRO A 424 8.66 -7.41 8.34
CA PRO A 424 9.73 -6.54 8.80
C PRO A 424 10.82 -6.47 7.72
N PRO A 425 11.51 -5.32 7.59
CA PRO A 425 12.64 -5.16 6.69
C PRO A 425 13.74 -6.19 6.95
#